data_AF-A0A9D9UZK2-F1
#
_entry.id   AF-A0A9D9UZK2-F1
#
_cell.length_a   1.000
_cell.length_b   1.000
_cell.length_c   1.000
_cell.angle_alpha   90.00
_cell.angle_beta   90.00
_cell.angle_gamma   90.00
#
_symmetry.space_group_name_H-M   'P 1'
#
loop_
_entity.id
_entity.type
_entity.pdbx_description
1 polymer ?
#
loop_
_entity_poly.entity_id
_entity_poly.type
_entity_poly.pdbx_seq_one_letter_code
_entity_poly.pdbx_strand_id
1 'polypeptide(L)'
;MTTLKQIEEKAMHAVRYGDELRPQRDWSVLLILAGLILIASITVSAWTFIRVTQGQPVGVDGSAAGNAASDIENAKALFEERRAEEARYRSEYQFVDPS
;
A
#
# COMPACT_ATOMS: atom_id res chain seq x y z
N MET A 1 -11.64 32.08 -19.01
CA MET A 1 -11.51 31.22 -17.81
C MET A 1 -12.75 30.34 -17.74
N THR A 2 -12.70 29.17 -18.38
CA THR A 2 -13.77 28.17 -18.33
C THR A 2 -13.74 27.54 -16.94
N THR A 3 -14.82 27.66 -16.18
CA THR A 3 -14.87 27.16 -14.81
C THR A 3 -14.95 25.63 -14.83
N LEU A 4 -14.27 24.96 -13.90
CA LEU A 4 -14.31 23.49 -13.76
C LEU A 4 -15.74 22.95 -13.73
N LYS A 5 -16.67 23.70 -13.13
CA LYS A 5 -18.10 23.40 -13.10
C LYS A 5 -18.73 23.30 -14.49
N GLN A 6 -18.35 24.15 -15.44
CA GLN A 6 -18.87 24.07 -16.81
C GLN A 6 -18.36 22.84 -17.58
N ILE A 7 -17.16 22.35 -17.24
CA ILE A 7 -16.61 21.13 -17.84
C ILE A 7 -17.33 19.90 -17.26
N GLU A 8 -17.55 19.88 -15.94
CA GLU A 8 -18.29 18.81 -15.26
C GLU A 8 -19.74 18.70 -15.74
N GLU A 9 -20.45 19.83 -15.83
CA GLU A 9 -21.86 19.86 -16.25
C GLU A 9 -22.02 19.41 -17.71
N LYS A 10 -21.11 19.85 -18.58
CA LYS A 10 -21.08 19.42 -19.98
C LYS A 10 -20.70 17.95 -20.14
N ALA A 11 -19.79 17.44 -19.32
CA ALA A 11 -19.43 16.02 -19.29
C ALA A 11 -20.61 15.15 -18.81
N MET A 12 -21.32 15.57 -17.77
CA MET A 12 -22.51 14.87 -17.26
C MET A 12 -23.64 14.82 -18.30
N HIS A 13 -23.90 15.92 -19.00
CA HIS A 13 -24.90 15.92 -20.08
C HIS A 13 -24.49 15.10 -21.31
N ALA A 14 -23.19 14.99 -21.60
CA ALA A 14 -22.69 14.15 -22.69
C ALA A 14 -22.77 12.65 -22.39
N VAL A 15 -22.83 12.26 -21.11
CA VAL A 15 -22.93 10.87 -20.64
C VAL A 15 -24.38 10.54 -20.26
N ARG A 16 -25.37 11.00 -21.04
CA ARG A 16 -26.75 10.55 -20.87
C ARG A 16 -26.93 9.23 -21.62
N TYR A 17 -26.99 8.13 -20.88
CA TYR A 17 -27.26 6.80 -21.43
C TYR A 17 -28.70 6.77 -21.97
N GLY A 18 -28.86 6.55 -23.28
CA GLY A 18 -30.16 6.20 -23.90
C GLY A 18 -30.75 7.13 -24.96
N ASP A 19 -30.18 8.31 -25.24
CA ASP A 19 -30.77 9.20 -26.28
C ASP A 19 -30.38 8.78 -27.72
N GLU A 20 -29.14 8.32 -27.94
CA GLU A 20 -28.68 7.70 -29.19
C GLU A 20 -27.62 6.64 -28.90
N LEU A 21 -27.98 5.36 -28.94
CA LEU A 21 -27.03 4.25 -28.83
C LEU A 21 -26.15 4.22 -30.09
N ARG A 22 -24.88 4.64 -29.97
CA ARG A 22 -23.87 4.54 -31.04
C ARG A 22 -22.83 3.49 -30.64
N PRO A 23 -23.20 2.20 -30.63
CA PRO A 23 -22.44 1.15 -29.97
C PRO A 23 -20.98 1.11 -30.41
N GLN A 24 -20.68 1.26 -31.70
CA GLN A 24 -19.28 1.26 -32.17
C GLN A 24 -18.44 2.38 -31.55
N ARG A 25 -18.99 3.59 -31.43
CA ARG A 25 -18.29 4.72 -30.80
C ARG A 25 -18.12 4.49 -29.31
N ASP A 26 -19.17 4.04 -28.64
CA ASP A 26 -19.19 3.89 -27.18
C ASP A 26 -18.23 2.76 -26.73
N TRP A 27 -18.19 1.65 -27.47
CA TRP A 27 -17.19 0.59 -27.27
C TRP A 27 -15.76 1.07 -27.53
N SER A 28 -15.54 1.88 -28.57
CA SER A 28 -14.20 2.43 -28.86
C SER A 28 -13.72 3.34 -27.74
N VAL A 29 -14.59 4.20 -27.21
CA VAL A 29 -14.28 5.07 -26.06
C VAL A 29 -13.97 4.25 -24.81
N LEU A 30 -14.76 3.20 -24.53
CA LEU A 30 -14.51 2.30 -23.40
C LEU A 30 -13.16 1.58 -23.53
N LEU A 31 -12.81 1.09 -24.72
CA LEU A 31 -11.53 0.41 -24.96
C LEU A 31 -10.34 1.36 -24.80
N ILE A 32 -10.45 2.59 -25.32
CA ILE A 32 -9.42 3.62 -25.14
C ILE A 32 -9.26 3.95 -23.66
N LEU A 33 -10.37 4.16 -22.94
CA LEU A 33 -10.35 4.45 -21.51
C LEU A 33 -9.74 3.31 -20.71
N ALA A 34 -10.13 2.06 -21.00
CA ALA A 34 -9.56 0.88 -20.38
C ALA A 34 -8.04 0.76 -20.67
N GLY A 35 -7.61 1.04 -21.90
CA GLY A 35 -6.20 1.08 -22.26
C GLY A 35 -5.41 2.13 -21.48
N LEU A 36 -5.96 3.34 -21.32
CA LEU A 36 -5.33 4.40 -20.54
C LEU A 36 -5.21 4.02 -19.05
N ILE A 37 -6.27 3.45 -18.47
CA ILE A 37 -6.24 2.97 -17.08
C ILE A 37 -5.20 1.86 -16.92
N LEU A 38 -5.12 0.93 -17.88
CA LEU A 38 -4.16 -0.16 -17.84
C LEU A 38 -2.71 0.36 -17.90
N ILE A 39 -2.41 1.30 -18.80
CA ILE A 39 -1.08 1.91 -18.90
C ILE A 39 -0.71 2.65 -17.61
N ALA A 40 -1.65 3.41 -17.04
CA ALA A 40 -1.45 4.08 -15.77
C ALA A 40 -1.16 3.07 -14.64
N SER A 41 -1.94 1.98 -14.56
CA SER A 41 -1.74 0.92 -13.57
C SER A 41 -0.36 0.28 -13.70
N ILE A 42 0.05 -0.11 -14.91
CA ILE A 42 1.36 -0.72 -15.15
C ILE A 42 2.49 0.24 -14.76
N THR A 43 2.34 1.52 -15.10
CA THR A 43 3.35 2.54 -14.78
C THR A 43 3.53 2.69 -13.27
N VAL A 44 2.44 2.79 -12.52
CA VAL A 44 2.47 2.87 -11.04
C VAL A 44 3.06 1.60 -10.45
N SER A 45 2.67 0.42 -10.93
CA SER A 45 3.21 -0.86 -10.47
C SER A 45 4.71 -0.99 -10.74
N ALA A 46 5.18 -0.61 -11.93
CA ALA A 46 6.61 -0.64 -12.26
C ALA A 46 7.41 0.36 -11.43
N TRP A 47 6.89 1.58 -11.27
CA TRP A 47 7.52 2.62 -10.47
C TRP A 47 7.63 2.24 -8.99
N THR A 48 6.57 1.67 -8.42
CA THR A 48 6.59 1.18 -7.03
C THR A 48 7.59 0.04 -6.86
N PHE A 49 7.63 -0.92 -7.78
CA PHE A 49 8.61 -2.01 -7.74
C PHE A 49 10.06 -1.49 -7.78
N ILE A 50 10.35 -0.52 -8.63
CA ILE A 50 11.68 0.10 -8.71
C ILE A 50 12.02 0.81 -7.40
N ARG A 51 11.07 1.54 -6.79
CA ARG A 51 11.31 2.18 -5.49
C ARG A 51 11.62 1.18 -4.37
N VAL A 52 10.88 0.08 -4.30
CA VAL A 52 11.11 -0.97 -3.28
C VAL A 52 12.49 -1.59 -3.46
N THR A 53 12.87 -1.92 -4.70
CA THR A 53 14.18 -2.54 -4.97
C THR A 53 15.36 -1.59 -4.71
N GLN A 54 15.13 -0.27 -4.79
CA GLN A 54 16.10 0.76 -4.43
C GLN A 54 16.11 1.12 -2.93
N GLY A 55 15.31 0.44 -2.11
CA GLY A 55 15.21 0.71 -0.66
C GLY A 55 14.55 2.04 -0.34
N GLN A 56 13.83 2.65 -1.28
CA GLN A 56 13.09 3.89 -1.04
C GLN A 56 11.75 3.57 -0.36
N PRO A 57 11.31 4.38 0.61
CA PRO A 57 10.01 4.19 1.24
C PRO A 57 8.88 4.36 0.22
N VAL A 58 7.91 3.43 0.27
CA VAL A 58 6.68 3.47 -0.52
C VAL A 58 5.54 3.90 0.40
N GLY A 59 5.17 5.17 0.36
CA GLY A 59 4.11 5.75 1.19
C GLY A 59 4.34 7.23 1.50
N VAL A 60 3.37 7.87 2.14
CA VAL A 60 3.54 9.19 2.78
C VAL A 60 4.54 9.01 3.92
N ASP A 61 5.54 9.89 4.00
CA ASP A 61 6.58 9.92 5.04
C ASP A 61 5.94 9.79 6.44
N GLY A 62 5.89 8.58 6.98
CA GLY A 62 5.07 8.33 8.18
C GLY A 62 5.24 6.97 8.84
N SER A 63 5.90 6.02 8.21
CA SER A 63 6.46 4.88 8.94
C SER A 63 7.95 4.95 8.75
N ALA A 64 8.68 5.24 9.83
CA ALA A 64 10.11 5.04 9.88
C ALA A 64 10.37 3.66 9.28
N ALA A 65 11.06 3.63 8.13
CA ALA A 65 11.70 2.43 7.66
C ALA A 65 12.80 2.15 8.70
N GLY A 66 12.40 1.49 9.79
CA GLY A 66 13.32 0.85 10.71
C GLY A 66 14.23 -0.01 9.86
N ASN A 67 15.53 0.13 10.07
CA ASN A 67 16.51 -0.60 9.30
C ASN A 67 16.28 -2.08 9.62
N ALA A 68 15.65 -2.81 8.70
CA ALA A 68 15.15 -4.17 8.97
C ALA A 68 16.26 -5.09 9.50
N ALA A 69 17.52 -4.82 9.13
CA ALA A 69 18.69 -5.49 9.68
C ALA A 69 18.89 -5.22 11.19
N SER A 70 18.77 -3.98 11.64
CA SER A 70 18.84 -3.66 13.09
C SER A 70 17.63 -4.17 13.84
N ASP A 71 16.45 -4.18 13.23
CA ASP A 71 15.22 -4.68 13.87
C ASP A 71 15.28 -6.19 14.09
N ILE A 72 15.83 -6.93 13.13
CA ILE A 72 16.10 -8.37 13.26
C ILE A 72 17.15 -8.64 14.34
N GLU A 73 18.22 -7.83 14.38
CA GLU A 73 19.28 -8.02 15.38
C GLU A 73 18.78 -7.70 16.80
N ASN A 74 17.98 -6.63 16.95
CA ASN A 74 17.29 -6.31 18.20
C ASN A 74 16.32 -7.42 18.63
N ALA A 75 15.58 -8.02 17.69
CA ALA A 75 14.69 -9.13 17.99
C ALA A 75 15.46 -10.37 18.48
N LYS A 76 16.61 -10.69 17.86
CA LYS A 76 17.48 -11.79 18.32
C LYS A 76 18.01 -11.54 19.72
N ALA A 77 18.49 -10.32 20.00
CA ALA A 77 18.99 -9.95 21.32
C ALA A 77 17.90 -10.10 22.40
N LEU A 78 16.67 -9.66 22.10
CA LEU A 78 15.53 -9.82 23.01
C LEU A 78 15.19 -11.30 23.28
N PHE A 79 15.27 -12.17 22.26
CA PHE A 79 15.03 -13.60 22.46
C PHE A 79 16.14 -14.29 23.26
N GLU A 80 17.38 -13.85 23.12
CA GLU A 80 18.49 -14.37 23.91
C GLU A 80 18.35 -13.99 25.39
N GLU A 81 17.95 -12.75 25.68
CA GLU A 81 17.64 -12.28 27.03
C GLU A 81 16.49 -13.10 27.65
N ARG A 82 15.39 -13.31 26.89
CA ARG A 82 14.24 -14.11 27.33
C ARG A 82 14.64 -15.56 27.62
N ARG A 83 15.52 -16.15 26.82
CA ARG A 83 16.01 -17.52 27.00
C ARG A 83 16.86 -17.63 28.27
N ALA A 84 17.74 -16.65 28.52
CA ALA A 84 18.54 -16.61 29.74
C ALA A 84 17.63 -16.49 30.98
N GLU A 85 16.60 -15.64 30.93
CA GLU A 85 15.65 -15.46 32.03
C GLU A 85 14.80 -16.73 32.28
N GLU A 86 14.38 -17.44 31.24
CA GLU A 86 13.67 -18.72 31.39
C GLU A 86 14.53 -19.79 32.10
N ALA A 87 15.84 -19.83 31.82
CA ALA A 87 16.74 -20.72 32.53
C ALA A 87 16.79 -20.40 34.04
N ARG A 88 16.76 -19.10 34.40
CA ARG A 88 16.75 -18.63 35.79
C ARG A 88 15.44 -18.96 36.50
N TYR A 89 14.30 -18.90 35.82
CA TYR A 89 13.02 -19.39 36.36
C TYR A 89 13.01 -20.87 36.71
N ARG A 90 13.86 -21.69 36.08
CA ARG A 90 13.94 -23.13 36.37
C ARG A 90 14.89 -23.48 37.51
N SER A 91 15.89 -22.65 37.79
CA SER A 91 16.97 -22.98 38.74
C SER A 91 17.13 -22.01 39.91
N GLU A 92 16.85 -20.72 39.72
CA GLU A 92 17.11 -19.66 40.71
C GLU A 92 15.83 -19.21 41.43
N TYR A 93 14.71 -19.13 40.71
CA TYR A 93 13.45 -18.65 41.29
C TYR A 93 12.64 -19.80 41.89
N GLN A 94 12.62 -19.90 43.22
CA GLN A 94 11.71 -20.79 43.94
C GLN A 94 10.47 -20.01 44.35
N PHE A 95 9.33 -20.32 43.75
CA PHE A 95 8.05 -19.75 44.14
C PHE A 95 7.60 -20.40 45.45
N VAL A 96 7.66 -19.65 46.54
CA VAL A 96 7.09 -20.07 47.83
C VAL A 96 5.64 -19.59 47.85
N ASP A 97 4.70 -20.52 47.75
CA ASP A 97 3.28 -20.22 47.90
C ASP A 97 3.02 -19.77 49.35
N PRO A 98 2.52 -18.54 49.59
CA PRO A 98 2.31 -18.02 50.94
C PRO A 98 1.05 -18.55 51.66
N SER A 99 0.42 -19.63 51.16
CA SER A 99 -0.77 -20.25 51.75
C SER A 99 -0.50 -21.04 53.03
#